data_AF-A0A8J5TYB0-F1
#
_entry.id   AF-A0A8J5TYB0-F1
#
_cell.length_a   1.000
_cell.length_b   1.000
_cell.length_c   1.000
_cell.angle_alpha   90.00
_cell.angle_beta   90.00
_cell.angle_gamma   90.00
#
_symmetry.space_group_name_H-M   'P 1'
#
loop_
_entity.id
_entity.type
_entity.pdbx_description
1 polymer ?
#
loop_
_entity_poly.entity_id
_entity_poly.type
_entity_poly.pdbx_seq_one_letter_code
_entity_poly.pdbx_strand_id
1 'polypeptide(L)'
;MHFHWIITSWAFIAGVSVSATFEGHTCHEHRALSGEYVDGPVTMGADPLTHFDSPMVKVFNSSASENWSFDAASNDGKASIVLYLTRGTVATVVGAQRGLISVSWANGTRYMKNVFVGISTLPKCPKTMSGLRTSKAGDISWGFTASNDFKQSVVTIKSPTINGTFKLKSRGPPIYPEGLVYPDPRASVLFAPEMYWQEQFPVADAEVQLNIRGTPFILPGIGDWGKNWNSRTWTVISRN
;
A
#
# COMPACT_ATOMS: atom_id res chain seq x y z
N MET A 1 12.27 -37.26 -40.73
CA MET A 1 11.83 -35.86 -40.52
C MET A 1 10.48 -35.90 -39.81
N HIS A 2 10.45 -35.79 -38.49
CA HIS A 2 9.22 -35.67 -37.70
C HIS A 2 9.21 -34.28 -37.06
N PHE A 3 8.31 -33.40 -37.52
CA PHE A 3 8.04 -32.12 -36.88
C PHE A 3 6.91 -32.33 -35.87
N HIS A 4 7.22 -32.20 -34.58
CA HIS A 4 6.23 -32.04 -33.52
C HIS A 4 5.97 -30.54 -33.33
N TRP A 5 4.74 -30.10 -33.58
CA TRP A 5 4.27 -28.78 -33.17
C TRP A 5 3.71 -28.88 -31.75
N ILE A 6 4.40 -28.27 -30.80
CA ILE A 6 3.88 -28.06 -29.45
C ILE A 6 3.11 -26.74 -29.47
N ILE A 7 1.80 -26.82 -29.29
CA ILE A 7 0.93 -25.66 -29.06
C ILE A 7 1.01 -25.33 -27.57
N THR A 8 1.77 -24.30 -27.21
CA THR A 8 1.73 -23.72 -25.87
C THR A 8 0.47 -22.87 -25.72
N SER A 9 -0.49 -23.38 -24.95
CA SER A 9 -1.70 -22.65 -24.56
C SER A 9 -1.36 -21.62 -23.49
N TRP A 10 -1.49 -20.33 -23.82
CA TRP A 10 -1.35 -19.23 -22.87
C TRP A 10 -2.62 -19.14 -22.02
N ALA A 11 -2.53 -19.51 -20.74
CA ALA A 11 -3.61 -19.27 -19.80
C ALA A 11 -3.53 -17.81 -19.33
N PHE A 12 -4.46 -16.97 -19.80
CA PHE A 12 -4.70 -15.65 -19.20
C PHE A 12 -5.31 -15.85 -17.80
N ILE A 13 -4.53 -15.61 -16.75
CA ILE A 13 -5.07 -15.48 -15.39
C ILE A 13 -5.70 -14.09 -15.30
N ALA A 14 -7.01 -14.02 -15.53
CA ALA A 14 -7.79 -12.83 -15.24
C ALA A 14 -7.84 -12.62 -13.72
N GLY A 15 -7.45 -11.43 -13.26
CA GLY A 15 -7.64 -11.05 -11.86
C GLY A 15 -9.12 -11.15 -11.50
N VAL A 16 -9.47 -11.98 -10.51
CA VAL A 16 -10.85 -12.16 -10.06
C VAL A 16 -11.25 -10.97 -9.20
N SER A 17 -12.09 -10.09 -9.75
CA SER A 17 -12.82 -9.09 -8.97
C SER A 17 -13.99 -9.77 -8.26
N VAL A 18 -13.93 -9.84 -6.93
CA VAL A 18 -15.02 -10.35 -6.09
C VAL A 18 -15.84 -9.15 -5.61
N SER A 19 -17.15 -9.19 -5.82
CA SER A 19 -18.07 -8.21 -5.25
C SER A 19 -18.60 -8.77 -3.92
N ALA A 20 -18.37 -8.05 -2.83
CA ALA A 20 -18.99 -8.35 -1.53
C ALA A 20 -20.01 -7.24 -1.21
N THR A 21 -21.24 -7.63 -0.91
CA THR A 21 -22.33 -6.74 -0.54
C THR A 21 -22.33 -6.53 0.97
N PHE A 22 -22.14 -5.29 1.41
CA PHE A 22 -22.44 -4.84 2.78
C PHE A 22 -23.36 -3.63 2.65
N GLU A 23 -24.53 -3.66 3.31
CA GLU A 23 -25.49 -2.55 3.37
C GLU A 23 -25.93 -1.93 2.03
N GLY A 24 -26.50 -2.73 1.11
CA GLY A 24 -27.19 -2.19 -0.08
C GLY A 24 -26.29 -1.47 -1.10
N HIS A 25 -24.99 -1.47 -0.90
CA HIS A 25 -24.00 -0.88 -1.77
C HIS A 25 -22.97 -1.93 -2.21
N THR A 26 -22.75 -2.06 -3.52
CA THR A 26 -21.77 -3.00 -4.06
C THR A 26 -20.36 -2.45 -3.89
N CYS A 27 -19.52 -3.12 -3.11
CA CYS A 27 -18.09 -2.85 -3.07
C CYS A 27 -17.37 -3.69 -4.14
N HIS A 28 -16.40 -3.09 -4.82
CA HIS A 28 -15.55 -3.80 -5.78
C HIS A 28 -14.20 -4.10 -5.15
N GLU A 29 -13.76 -5.36 -5.19
CA GLU A 29 -12.47 -5.74 -4.62
C GLU A 29 -11.43 -6.06 -5.69
N HIS A 30 -10.22 -5.53 -5.52
CA HIS A 30 -9.03 -6.04 -6.18
C HIS A 30 -8.23 -6.95 -5.23
N ARG A 31 -7.94 -8.16 -5.67
CA ARG A 31 -7.21 -9.16 -4.87
C ARG A 31 -5.87 -9.54 -5.52
N ALA A 32 -4.86 -9.78 -4.70
CA ALA A 32 -3.57 -10.33 -5.09
C ALA A 32 -3.11 -11.37 -4.06
N LEU A 33 -2.53 -12.48 -4.52
CA LEU A 33 -2.04 -13.54 -3.65
C LEU A 33 -0.53 -13.67 -3.68
N SER A 34 0.02 -14.18 -2.58
CA SER A 34 1.43 -14.52 -2.48
C SER A 34 1.81 -15.55 -3.54
N GLY A 35 2.80 -15.23 -4.37
CA GLY A 35 3.31 -16.12 -5.42
C GLY A 35 2.54 -16.06 -6.74
N GLU A 36 1.46 -15.28 -6.85
CA GLU A 36 0.81 -15.02 -8.13
C GLU A 36 1.52 -13.87 -8.87
N TYR A 37 2.06 -14.18 -10.04
CA TYR A 37 2.69 -13.21 -10.94
C TYR A 37 2.59 -13.68 -12.39
N VAL A 38 2.85 -12.77 -13.32
CA VAL A 38 2.86 -13.02 -14.77
C VAL A 38 4.25 -12.83 -15.35
N ASP A 39 4.51 -13.50 -16.48
CA ASP A 39 5.70 -13.26 -17.28
C ASP A 39 5.52 -12.01 -18.16
N GLY A 40 6.63 -11.30 -18.40
CA GLY A 40 6.67 -10.15 -19.30
C GLY A 40 6.29 -8.80 -18.67
N PRO A 41 6.15 -7.75 -19.51
CA PRO A 41 5.82 -6.41 -19.05
C PRO A 41 4.41 -6.33 -18.45
N VAL A 42 4.23 -5.48 -17.43
CA VAL A 42 2.92 -5.17 -16.85
C VAL A 42 2.62 -3.68 -16.95
N THR A 43 1.35 -3.35 -17.12
CA THR A 43 0.90 -1.96 -17.23
C THR A 43 0.91 -1.26 -15.88
N MET A 44 1.50 -0.06 -15.84
CA MET A 44 1.44 0.84 -14.70
C MET A 44 0.29 1.82 -14.90
N GLY A 45 -0.57 1.95 -13.89
CA GLY A 45 -1.58 3.01 -13.86
C GLY A 45 -0.90 4.38 -13.94
N ALA A 46 -1.37 5.23 -14.85
CA ALA A 46 -0.78 6.54 -15.09
C ALA A 46 -1.83 7.64 -15.35
N ASP A 47 -3.11 7.30 -15.32
CA ASP A 47 -4.20 8.27 -15.49
C ASP A 47 -4.31 9.12 -14.21
N PRO A 48 -4.08 10.44 -14.28
CA PRO A 48 -4.12 11.32 -13.11
C PRO A 48 -5.52 11.39 -12.48
N LEU A 49 -6.58 11.10 -13.24
CA LEU A 49 -7.95 11.11 -12.72
C LEU A 49 -8.33 9.84 -11.97
N THR A 50 -7.47 8.81 -11.98
CA THR A 50 -7.69 7.62 -11.17
C THR A 50 -7.56 7.96 -9.69
N HIS A 51 -8.58 7.64 -8.89
CA HIS A 51 -8.55 7.86 -7.45
C HIS A 51 -7.30 7.26 -6.82
N PHE A 52 -6.58 8.05 -6.03
CA PHE A 52 -5.24 7.74 -5.54
C PHE A 52 -5.12 6.34 -4.91
N ASP A 53 -6.08 5.91 -4.10
CA ASP A 53 -6.02 4.58 -3.49
C ASP A 53 -6.44 3.39 -4.37
N SER A 54 -6.87 3.63 -5.61
CA SER A 54 -7.23 2.57 -6.55
C SER A 54 -6.02 1.71 -6.91
N PRO A 55 -6.17 0.42 -7.21
CA PRO A 55 -5.06 -0.43 -7.69
C PRO A 55 -4.42 0.17 -8.96
N MET A 56 -3.15 0.59 -8.89
CA MET A 56 -2.38 1.09 -10.03
C MET A 56 -1.65 -0.02 -10.77
N VAL A 57 -1.47 -1.18 -10.12
CA VAL A 57 -0.95 -2.40 -10.73
C VAL A 57 -1.99 -3.50 -10.53
N LYS A 58 -2.52 -4.02 -11.65
CA LYS A 58 -3.57 -5.05 -11.64
C LYS A 58 -3.02 -6.47 -11.55
N VAL A 59 -1.87 -6.70 -12.18
CA VAL A 59 -1.12 -7.96 -12.15
C VAL A 59 0.35 -7.63 -11.97
N PHE A 60 1.07 -8.45 -11.21
CA PHE A 60 2.47 -8.23 -10.91
C PHE A 60 3.34 -9.16 -11.75
N ASN A 61 4.48 -8.66 -12.22
CA ASN A 61 5.57 -9.50 -12.73
C ASN A 61 6.70 -9.57 -11.68
N SER A 62 7.85 -10.09 -12.07
CA SER A 62 9.03 -10.26 -11.22
C SER A 62 9.72 -8.95 -10.79
N SER A 63 9.18 -7.77 -11.12
CA SER A 63 9.82 -6.48 -10.80
C SER A 63 8.85 -5.39 -10.33
N ALA A 64 7.58 -5.48 -10.72
CA ALA A 64 6.56 -4.50 -10.39
C ALA A 64 6.17 -4.54 -8.91
N SER A 65 5.95 -3.37 -8.32
CA SER A 65 5.49 -3.25 -6.93
C SER A 65 4.58 -2.05 -6.74
N GLU A 66 3.74 -2.11 -5.72
CA GLU A 66 2.89 -1.01 -5.28
C GLU A 66 2.89 -0.93 -3.75
N ASN A 67 3.01 0.28 -3.23
CA ASN A 67 3.30 0.55 -1.84
C ASN A 67 2.46 1.72 -1.31
N TRP A 68 1.83 1.53 -0.16
CA TRP A 68 1.23 2.60 0.64
C TRP A 68 2.14 2.87 1.83
N SER A 69 2.51 4.13 2.03
CA SER A 69 3.40 4.59 3.08
C SER A 69 2.66 5.49 4.05
N PHE A 70 2.81 5.24 5.34
CA PHE A 70 2.28 6.08 6.40
C PHE A 70 3.42 6.37 7.36
N ASP A 71 3.73 7.63 7.61
CA ASP A 71 4.69 7.99 8.64
C ASP A 71 4.17 9.08 9.57
N ALA A 72 4.81 9.17 10.73
CA ALA A 72 4.56 10.26 11.67
C ALA A 72 5.76 10.47 12.59
N ALA A 73 5.92 11.71 13.05
CA ALA A 73 6.80 12.11 14.13
C ALA A 73 5.99 12.75 15.25
N SER A 74 6.38 12.52 16.51
CA SER A 74 5.74 13.16 17.66
C SER A 74 5.90 14.68 17.60
N ASN A 75 4.98 15.41 18.23
CA ASN A 75 5.03 16.88 18.26
C ASN A 75 6.35 17.46 18.81
N ASP A 76 7.06 16.72 19.66
CA ASP A 76 8.36 17.10 20.21
C ASP A 76 9.56 16.53 19.42
N GLY A 77 9.31 15.81 18.33
CA GLY A 77 10.31 15.21 17.45
C GLY A 77 11.10 14.05 18.06
N LYS A 78 10.69 13.51 19.22
CA LYS A 78 11.45 12.48 19.93
C LYS A 78 11.03 11.05 19.61
N ALA A 79 9.86 10.85 19.03
CA ALA A 79 9.38 9.54 18.60
C ALA A 79 8.94 9.58 17.14
N SER A 80 9.05 8.45 16.44
CA SER A 80 8.62 8.32 15.06
C SER A 80 8.12 6.94 14.72
N ILE A 81 7.30 6.86 13.68
CA ILE A 81 6.82 5.62 13.08
C ILE A 81 6.87 5.76 11.56
N VAL A 82 7.22 4.66 10.89
CA VAL A 82 7.02 4.47 9.45
C VAL A 82 6.37 3.11 9.25
N LEU A 83 5.32 3.06 8.44
CA LEU A 83 4.61 1.86 8.05
C LEU A 83 4.50 1.79 6.53
N TYR A 84 4.83 0.63 5.98
CA TYR A 84 4.62 0.30 4.59
C TYR A 84 3.71 -0.90 4.46
N LEU A 85 2.72 -0.78 3.58
CA LEU A 85 1.87 -1.87 3.13
C LEU A 85 2.14 -2.07 1.64
N THR A 86 2.86 -3.13 1.28
CA THR A 86 3.37 -3.33 -0.08
C THR A 86 2.79 -4.59 -0.70
N ARG A 87 2.65 -4.61 -2.02
CA ARG A 87 2.30 -5.78 -2.82
C ARG A 87 3.10 -5.85 -4.11
N GLY A 88 3.30 -7.06 -4.64
CA GLY A 88 4.10 -7.31 -5.85
C GLY A 88 5.50 -7.81 -5.51
N THR A 89 6.50 -7.49 -6.32
CA THR A 89 7.88 -7.91 -6.04
C THR A 89 8.54 -6.97 -5.02
N VAL A 90 8.81 -7.49 -3.83
CA VAL A 90 9.31 -6.68 -2.69
C VAL A 90 10.44 -7.41 -1.98
N ALA A 91 11.56 -6.71 -1.75
CA ALA A 91 12.72 -7.25 -1.05
C ALA A 91 13.15 -8.64 -1.61
N THR A 92 13.27 -8.74 -2.94
CA THR A 92 13.59 -9.97 -3.71
C THR A 92 12.54 -11.09 -3.68
N VAL A 93 11.43 -10.92 -2.96
CA VAL A 93 10.33 -11.88 -2.94
C VAL A 93 9.31 -11.48 -4.01
N VAL A 94 9.16 -12.31 -5.05
CA VAL A 94 8.24 -12.07 -6.17
C VAL A 94 6.80 -12.35 -5.75
N GLY A 95 5.87 -11.49 -6.20
CA GLY A 95 4.44 -11.64 -5.94
C GLY A 95 4.08 -11.64 -4.45
N ALA A 96 4.84 -10.92 -3.62
CA ALA A 96 4.69 -10.86 -2.17
C ALA A 96 3.63 -9.87 -1.70
N GLN A 97 3.09 -10.10 -0.51
CA GLN A 97 2.22 -9.16 0.22
C GLN A 97 2.89 -8.85 1.56
N ARG A 98 3.22 -7.60 1.83
CA ARG A 98 4.13 -7.22 2.92
C ARG A 98 3.57 -6.13 3.81
N GLY A 99 3.79 -6.28 5.12
CA GLY A 99 3.77 -5.19 6.09
C GLY A 99 5.18 -4.94 6.63
N LEU A 100 5.64 -3.70 6.63
CA LEU A 100 6.88 -3.28 7.30
C LEU A 100 6.56 -2.13 8.23
N ILE A 101 6.94 -2.24 9.49
CA ILE A 101 6.85 -1.15 10.46
C ILE A 101 8.21 -0.92 11.07
N SER A 102 8.56 0.35 11.27
CA SER A 102 9.72 0.80 12.03
C SER A 102 9.27 1.89 12.98
N VAL A 103 9.63 1.79 14.27
CA VAL A 103 9.27 2.75 15.30
C VAL A 103 10.50 3.14 16.12
N SER A 104 10.51 4.37 16.61
CA SER A 104 11.48 4.88 17.58
C SER A 104 10.76 5.59 18.73
N TRP A 105 11.13 5.24 19.97
CA TRP A 105 10.62 5.90 21.18
C TRP A 105 11.56 7.03 21.60
N ALA A 106 11.03 7.97 22.39
CA ALA A 106 11.78 9.10 22.96
C ALA A 106 13.00 8.69 23.81
N ASN A 107 13.00 7.49 24.38
CA ASN A 107 14.13 6.96 25.15
C ASN A 107 15.23 6.33 24.27
N GLY A 108 15.12 6.43 22.93
CA GLY A 108 16.07 5.85 21.98
C GLY A 108 15.81 4.38 21.62
N THR A 109 14.85 3.72 22.27
CA THR A 109 14.44 2.35 21.90
C THR A 109 13.92 2.34 20.47
N ARG A 110 14.25 1.29 19.71
CA ARG A 110 13.79 1.10 18.34
C ARG A 110 13.21 -0.30 18.17
N TYR A 111 12.20 -0.41 17.31
CA TYR A 111 11.64 -1.69 16.91
C TYR A 111 11.33 -1.68 15.43
N MET A 112 11.66 -2.77 14.74
CA MET A 112 11.34 -2.96 13.33
C MET A 112 10.78 -4.36 13.14
N LYS A 113 9.71 -4.48 12.35
CA LYS A 113 9.12 -5.76 11.97
C LYS A 113 8.78 -5.77 10.50
N ASN A 114 9.26 -6.80 9.81
CA ASN A 114 8.88 -7.13 8.46
C ASN A 114 8.03 -8.41 8.49
N VAL A 115 6.87 -8.41 7.85
CA VAL A 115 5.97 -9.55 7.75
C VAL A 115 5.53 -9.75 6.30
N PHE A 116 5.58 -11.00 5.86
CA PHE A 116 5.01 -11.43 4.59
C PHE A 116 3.74 -12.23 4.86
N VAL A 117 2.68 -11.96 4.10
CA VAL A 117 1.39 -12.61 4.26
C VAL A 117 0.86 -13.13 2.93
N GLY A 118 -0.21 -13.91 2.99
CA GLY A 118 -0.70 -14.66 1.83
C GLY A 118 -1.61 -13.88 0.90
N ILE A 119 -2.31 -12.86 1.41
CA ILE A 119 -3.44 -12.23 0.73
C ILE A 119 -3.35 -10.72 0.86
N SER A 120 -3.58 -10.01 -0.25
CA SER A 120 -3.83 -8.58 -0.30
C SER A 120 -5.19 -8.32 -0.93
N THR A 121 -6.06 -7.56 -0.28
CA THR A 121 -7.31 -7.06 -0.86
C THR A 121 -7.35 -5.54 -0.83
N LEU A 122 -8.01 -4.94 -1.81
CA LEU A 122 -8.33 -3.51 -1.88
C LEU A 122 -9.82 -3.34 -2.23
N PRO A 123 -10.72 -3.35 -1.24
CA PRO A 123 -12.13 -3.08 -1.48
C PRO A 123 -12.36 -1.57 -1.66
N LYS A 124 -13.06 -1.23 -2.74
CA LYS A 124 -13.60 0.10 -3.03
C LYS A 124 -15.10 0.10 -2.77
N CYS A 125 -15.51 0.85 -1.75
CA CYS A 125 -16.91 1.07 -1.41
C CYS A 125 -17.29 2.53 -1.74
N PRO A 126 -18.59 2.91 -1.76
CA PRO A 126 -19.00 4.24 -2.18
C PRO A 126 -18.39 5.40 -1.38
N LYS A 127 -18.13 5.19 -0.09
CA LYS A 127 -17.60 6.22 0.83
C LYS A 127 -16.16 6.01 1.25
N THR A 128 -15.62 4.82 1.04
CA THR A 128 -14.33 4.42 1.58
C THR A 128 -13.52 3.58 0.60
N MET A 129 -12.20 3.71 0.69
CA MET A 129 -11.25 2.75 0.17
C MET A 129 -10.53 2.08 1.33
N SER A 130 -10.33 0.78 1.24
CA SER A 130 -9.49 0.07 2.19
C SER A 130 -8.42 -0.74 1.48
N GLY A 131 -7.38 -1.10 2.23
CA GLY A 131 -6.41 -2.07 1.79
C GLY A 131 -6.00 -2.95 2.95
N LEU A 132 -6.04 -4.27 2.74
CA LEU A 132 -5.80 -5.26 3.78
C LEU A 132 -4.73 -6.25 3.32
N ARG A 133 -3.86 -6.64 4.25
CA ARG A 133 -2.86 -7.69 4.10
C ARG A 133 -3.10 -8.71 5.20
N THR A 134 -3.48 -9.93 4.82
CA THR A 134 -3.82 -10.98 5.77
C THR A 134 -3.03 -12.27 5.53
N SER A 135 -2.68 -12.94 6.63
CA SER A 135 -2.21 -14.32 6.58
C SER A 135 -3.37 -15.25 6.19
N LYS A 136 -3.05 -16.41 5.60
CA LYS A 136 -4.07 -17.43 5.30
C LYS A 136 -4.79 -17.94 6.56
N ALA A 137 -4.09 -17.95 7.70
CA ALA A 137 -4.63 -18.36 8.99
C ALA A 137 -5.45 -17.25 9.69
N GLY A 138 -5.38 -16.00 9.23
CA GLY A 138 -6.12 -14.87 9.82
C GLY A 138 -5.55 -14.32 11.14
N ASP A 139 -4.39 -14.83 11.58
CA ASP A 139 -3.68 -14.37 12.78
C ASP A 139 -2.93 -13.05 12.58
N ILE A 140 -2.67 -12.67 11.32
CA ILE A 140 -2.06 -11.41 10.93
C ILE A 140 -3.01 -10.67 10.00
N SER A 141 -3.31 -9.42 10.35
CA SER A 141 -4.18 -8.52 9.58
C SER A 141 -3.69 -7.09 9.73
N TRP A 142 -3.09 -6.55 8.68
CA TRP A 142 -2.56 -5.19 8.63
C TRP A 142 -3.24 -4.47 7.48
N GLY A 143 -3.84 -3.31 7.73
CA GLY A 143 -4.55 -2.61 6.67
C GLY A 143 -4.95 -1.20 7.03
N PHE A 144 -5.46 -0.48 6.03
CA PHE A 144 -6.01 0.86 6.18
C PHE A 144 -7.45 0.92 5.69
N THR A 145 -8.19 1.88 6.22
CA THR A 145 -9.46 2.36 5.67
C THR A 145 -9.39 3.88 5.62
N ALA A 146 -9.77 4.48 4.50
CA ALA A 146 -9.76 5.91 4.30
C ALA A 146 -11.07 6.40 3.68
N SER A 147 -11.40 7.66 3.94
CA SER A 147 -12.53 8.31 3.29
C SER A 147 -12.18 8.69 1.85
N ASN A 148 -13.13 8.52 0.92
CA ASN A 148 -12.94 8.85 -0.51
C ASN A 148 -12.76 10.37 -0.76
N ASP A 149 -13.00 11.21 0.24
CA ASP A 149 -12.78 12.66 0.19
C ASP A 149 -11.41 13.09 0.75
N PHE A 150 -10.52 12.14 1.03
CA PHE A 150 -9.16 12.35 1.53
C PHE A 150 -9.08 13.18 2.83
N LYS A 151 -10.06 13.07 3.72
CA LYS A 151 -10.03 13.77 5.02
C LYS A 151 -9.45 12.95 6.15
N GLN A 152 -9.60 11.64 6.12
CA GLN A 152 -9.21 10.79 7.23
C GLN A 152 -8.81 9.39 6.77
N SER A 153 -7.85 8.80 7.47
CA SER A 153 -7.50 7.40 7.34
C SER A 153 -7.24 6.76 8.70
N VAL A 154 -7.50 5.46 8.79
CA VAL A 154 -7.21 4.63 9.95
C VAL A 154 -6.52 3.38 9.46
N VAL A 155 -5.26 3.23 9.85
CA VAL A 155 -4.54 1.97 9.80
C VAL A 155 -4.91 1.16 11.04
N THR A 156 -5.23 -0.11 10.84
CA THR A 156 -5.37 -1.12 11.89
C THR A 156 -4.30 -2.18 11.71
N ILE A 157 -3.55 -2.45 12.78
CA ILE A 157 -2.51 -3.48 12.82
C ILE A 157 -2.93 -4.52 13.84
N LYS A 158 -3.05 -5.78 13.42
CA LYS A 158 -3.30 -6.93 14.29
C LYS A 158 -2.33 -8.05 13.95
N SER A 159 -1.57 -8.48 14.93
CA SER A 159 -0.63 -9.61 14.85
C SER A 159 -0.25 -10.06 16.27
N PRO A 160 0.41 -11.22 16.44
CA PRO A 160 0.83 -11.68 17.77
C PRO A 160 1.73 -10.69 18.52
N THR A 161 2.48 -9.86 17.81
CA THR A 161 3.45 -8.93 18.42
C THR A 161 3.05 -7.47 18.37
N ILE A 162 2.06 -7.10 17.57
CA ILE A 162 1.64 -5.71 17.37
C ILE A 162 0.12 -5.66 17.26
N ASN A 163 -0.52 -4.83 18.08
CA ASN A 163 -1.95 -4.57 17.99
C ASN A 163 -2.24 -3.08 18.21
N GLY A 164 -3.11 -2.48 17.39
CA GLY A 164 -3.59 -1.11 17.60
C GLY A 164 -3.90 -0.37 16.31
N THR A 165 -3.92 0.96 16.40
CA THR A 165 -4.31 1.84 15.31
C THR A 165 -3.33 2.98 15.07
N PHE A 166 -3.25 3.43 13.82
CA PHE A 166 -2.58 4.65 13.42
C PHE A 166 -3.57 5.47 12.57
N LYS A 167 -4.02 6.59 13.12
CA LYS A 167 -5.00 7.47 12.49
C LYS A 167 -4.32 8.72 11.94
N LEU A 168 -4.80 9.16 10.79
CA LEU A 168 -4.40 10.41 10.18
C LEU A 168 -5.63 11.25 9.85
N LYS A 169 -5.55 12.55 10.10
CA LYS A 169 -6.53 13.54 9.67
C LYS A 169 -5.83 14.56 8.78
N SER A 170 -6.20 14.61 7.51
CA SER A 170 -5.53 15.47 6.54
C SER A 170 -5.68 16.94 6.89
N ARG A 171 -4.61 17.72 6.68
CA ARG A 171 -4.59 19.19 6.79
C ARG A 171 -4.68 19.89 5.44
N GLY A 172 -4.53 19.17 4.34
CA GLY A 172 -4.49 19.73 3.00
C GLY A 172 -5.10 18.79 1.96
N PRO A 173 -5.24 19.26 0.71
CA PRO A 173 -5.70 18.40 -0.36
C PRO A 173 -4.61 17.39 -0.78
N PRO A 174 -4.99 16.26 -1.38
CA PRO A 174 -4.07 15.36 -2.06
C PRO A 174 -3.33 16.08 -3.20
N ILE A 175 -2.05 15.76 -3.39
CA ILE A 175 -1.21 16.37 -4.44
C ILE A 175 -0.48 15.33 -5.28
N TYR A 176 -0.21 15.72 -6.53
CA TYR A 176 0.71 15.03 -7.43
C TYR A 176 2.17 15.41 -7.14
N PRO A 177 3.16 14.64 -7.62
CA PRO A 177 4.59 14.92 -7.48
C PRO A 177 5.03 16.34 -7.83
N GLU A 178 4.42 16.94 -8.84
CA GLU A 178 4.70 18.30 -9.32
C GLU A 178 3.99 19.41 -8.51
N GLY A 179 3.20 19.04 -7.49
CA GLY A 179 2.50 19.97 -6.60
C GLY A 179 1.12 20.41 -7.07
N LEU A 180 0.60 19.87 -8.18
CA LEU A 180 -0.80 20.06 -8.57
C LEU A 180 -1.74 19.36 -7.58
N VAL A 181 -2.95 19.90 -7.42
CA VAL A 181 -3.97 19.34 -6.51
C VAL A 181 -4.85 18.33 -7.24
N TYR A 182 -5.12 17.18 -6.63
CA TYR A 182 -6.04 16.19 -7.19
C TYR A 182 -7.52 16.60 -7.03
N PRO A 183 -8.40 16.32 -8.02
CA PRO A 183 -8.11 15.79 -9.34
C PRO A 183 -7.75 16.91 -10.34
N ASP A 184 -6.77 16.68 -11.22
CA ASP A 184 -6.39 17.62 -12.30
C ASP A 184 -5.99 16.80 -13.54
N PRO A 185 -6.67 16.96 -14.68
CA PRO A 185 -6.38 16.19 -15.90
C PRO A 185 -5.03 16.55 -16.56
N ARG A 186 -4.40 17.65 -16.14
CA ARG A 186 -3.09 18.08 -16.64
C ARG A 186 -1.93 17.55 -15.79
N ALA A 187 -2.24 16.93 -14.66
CA ALA A 187 -1.25 16.41 -13.75
C ALA A 187 -0.62 15.10 -14.23
N SER A 188 0.48 14.72 -13.59
CA SER A 188 1.22 13.49 -13.85
C SER A 188 1.53 12.78 -12.55
N VAL A 189 1.17 11.51 -12.45
CA VAL A 189 1.61 10.64 -11.33
C VAL A 189 3.05 10.13 -11.50
N LEU A 190 3.71 10.45 -12.61
CA LEU A 190 5.11 10.07 -12.86
C LEU A 190 6.06 10.98 -12.06
N PHE A 191 6.79 10.39 -11.11
CA PHE A 191 7.81 11.10 -10.32
C PHE A 191 9.18 11.05 -10.98
N ALA A 192 9.56 9.88 -11.49
CA ALA A 192 10.79 9.63 -12.22
C ALA A 192 10.55 8.53 -13.26
N PRO A 193 11.46 8.31 -14.23
CA PRO A 193 11.33 7.19 -15.16
C PRO A 193 11.06 5.88 -14.39
N GLU A 194 10.03 5.14 -14.80
CA GLU A 194 9.61 3.87 -14.20
C GLU A 194 9.07 3.93 -12.75
N MET A 195 8.92 5.13 -12.18
CA MET A 195 8.52 5.38 -10.80
C MET A 195 7.39 6.41 -10.71
N TYR A 196 6.31 6.00 -10.08
CA TYR A 196 5.10 6.78 -9.93
C TYR A 196 4.83 7.05 -8.46
N TRP A 197 4.31 8.23 -8.15
CA TRP A 197 4.10 8.69 -6.79
C TRP A 197 2.92 9.64 -6.74
N GLN A 198 2.27 9.68 -5.58
CA GLN A 198 1.30 10.70 -5.21
C GLN A 198 1.22 10.76 -3.68
N GLU A 199 0.77 11.91 -3.16
CA GLU A 199 0.56 12.10 -1.73
C GLU A 199 -0.93 12.29 -1.45
N GLN A 200 -1.55 11.30 -0.81
CA GLN A 200 -2.94 11.40 -0.36
C GLN A 200 -3.04 12.50 0.69
N PHE A 201 -2.20 12.42 1.73
CA PHE A 201 -2.12 13.41 2.80
C PHE A 201 -0.71 13.98 2.86
N PRO A 202 -0.43 15.11 2.18
CA PRO A 202 0.89 15.74 2.22
C PRO A 202 1.30 16.16 3.64
N VAL A 203 0.31 16.51 4.46
CA VAL A 203 0.45 16.77 5.89
C VAL A 203 -0.85 16.36 6.59
N ALA A 204 -0.74 15.64 7.70
CA ALA A 204 -1.85 15.24 8.53
C ALA A 204 -1.54 15.34 10.03
N ASP A 205 -2.59 15.56 10.84
CA ASP A 205 -2.53 15.27 12.27
C ASP A 205 -2.45 13.75 12.45
N ALA A 206 -1.49 13.28 13.23
CA ALA A 206 -1.27 11.87 13.51
C ALA A 206 -1.64 11.51 14.95
N GLU A 207 -2.38 10.41 15.10
CA GLU A 207 -2.65 9.76 16.38
C GLU A 207 -2.34 8.27 16.26
N VAL A 208 -1.22 7.85 16.86
CA VAL A 208 -0.79 6.46 16.89
C VAL A 208 -1.03 5.90 18.28
N GLN A 209 -1.70 4.75 18.34
CA GLN A 209 -1.90 3.97 19.55
C GLN A 209 -1.63 2.50 19.24
N LEU A 210 -0.41 2.05 19.51
CA LEU A 210 0.01 0.67 19.31
C LEU A 210 0.46 0.03 20.62
N ASN A 211 0.23 -1.27 20.76
CA ASN A 211 0.91 -2.13 21.71
C ASN A 211 1.90 -3.01 20.95
N ILE A 212 3.19 -2.86 21.22
CA ILE A 212 4.27 -3.57 20.55
C ILE A 212 4.94 -4.47 21.59
N ARG A 213 4.68 -5.79 21.51
CA ARG A 213 5.20 -6.81 22.44
C ARG A 213 4.95 -6.50 23.93
N GLY A 214 3.82 -5.88 24.24
CA GLY A 214 3.48 -5.46 25.61
C GLY A 214 3.94 -4.04 25.96
N THR A 215 4.70 -3.36 25.10
CA THR A 215 5.13 -1.98 25.29
C THR A 215 4.20 -1.02 24.53
N PRO A 216 3.56 -0.06 25.22
CA PRO A 216 2.79 0.98 24.55
C PRO A 216 3.67 1.89 23.68
N PHE A 217 3.17 2.20 22.50
CA PHE A 217 3.68 3.24 21.60
C PHE A 217 2.53 4.20 21.30
N ILE A 218 2.54 5.34 21.97
CA ILE A 218 1.54 6.40 21.84
C ILE A 218 2.24 7.62 21.23
N LEU A 219 1.75 8.08 20.08
CA LEU A 219 2.35 9.20 19.36
C LEU A 219 1.23 10.13 18.86
N PRO A 220 1.02 11.28 19.54
CA PRO A 220 0.37 12.44 18.94
C PRO A 220 1.42 13.25 18.16
N GLY A 221 1.12 13.60 16.92
CA GLY A 221 2.14 14.14 16.04
C GLY A 221 1.66 14.69 14.71
N ILE A 222 2.62 14.85 13.81
CA ILE A 222 2.42 15.19 12.41
C ILE A 222 2.87 14.00 11.58
N GLY A 223 2.12 13.66 10.54
CA GLY A 223 2.45 12.58 9.63
C GLY A 223 2.01 12.84 8.21
N ASP A 224 2.22 11.84 7.38
CA ASP A 224 1.84 11.82 5.98
C ASP A 224 1.16 10.51 5.59
N TRP A 225 0.60 10.52 4.37
CA TRP A 225 0.19 9.30 3.70
C TRP A 225 0.41 9.43 2.21
N GLY A 226 1.31 8.58 1.72
CA GLY A 226 1.69 8.52 0.33
C GLY A 226 1.44 7.15 -0.30
N LYS A 227 1.57 7.13 -1.61
CA LYS A 227 1.57 5.90 -2.38
C LYS A 227 2.49 6.01 -3.58
N ASN A 228 3.25 4.94 -3.78
CA ASN A 228 4.12 4.80 -4.93
C ASN A 228 3.98 3.43 -5.57
N TRP A 229 4.19 3.36 -6.88
CA TRP A 229 4.26 2.10 -7.62
C TRP A 229 5.35 2.21 -8.68
N ASN A 230 5.98 1.07 -8.95
CA ASN A 230 7.17 1.04 -9.79
C ASN A 230 7.12 -0.17 -10.70
N SER A 231 7.66 0.00 -11.91
CA SER A 231 7.84 -1.13 -12.83
C SER A 231 9.08 -1.97 -12.49
N ARG A 232 10.05 -1.39 -11.80
CA ARG A 232 11.24 -2.07 -11.27
C ARG A 232 11.50 -1.73 -9.81
N THR A 233 12.39 -2.50 -9.18
CA THR A 233 12.80 -2.24 -7.80
C THR A 233 13.55 -0.91 -7.69
N TRP A 234 13.43 -0.28 -6.53
CA TRP A 234 14.02 1.04 -6.29
C TRP A 234 15.54 1.04 -6.44
N THR A 235 16.21 -0.04 -6.03
CA THR A 235 17.64 -0.32 -6.25
C THR A 235 18.02 -0.20 -7.73
N VAL A 236 17.23 -0.81 -8.62
CA VAL A 236 17.48 -0.76 -10.07
C VAL A 236 17.25 0.65 -10.63
N ILE A 237 16.17 1.32 -10.21
CA ILE A 237 15.82 2.67 -10.71
C ILE A 237 16.84 3.71 -10.22
N SER A 238 17.22 3.65 -8.95
CA SER A 238 18.17 4.58 -8.33
C SER A 238 19.63 4.30 -8.66
N ARG A 239 19.94 3.14 -9.26
CA ARG A 239 21.31 2.68 -9.55
C ARG A 239 22.20 2.55 -8.30
N ASN A 240 21.59 2.27 -7.15
CA ASN A 240 22.26 2.01 -5.88
C ASN A 240 22.37 0.52 -5.59
#